data_AF-A0AAW5E4U0-F1
#
_entry.id   AF-A0AAW5E4U0-F1
#
_cell.length_a   1.000
_cell.length_b   1.000
_cell.length_c   1.000
_cell.angle_alpha   90.00
_cell.angle_beta   90.00
_cell.angle_gamma   90.00
#
_symmetry.space_group_name_H-M   'P 1'
#
loop_
_entity.id
_entity.type
_entity.pdbx_description
1 polymer ?
#
loop_
_entity_poly.entity_id
_entity_poly.type
_entity_poly.pdbx_seq_one_letter_code
_entity_poly.pdbx_strand_id
1 'polypeptide(L)'
;MTGFIMKIILMPLVVAICSGIFGNVDYVSWYQPIVVGLVLAIVGQLLEVMMLRRSTTFMTDIVDFVSAALIVYFVSQYLDGAFVTFWGAMLTALIITLIEIPVHRWLVRSGRAEKSPA
;
A
#
# COMPACT_ATOMS: atom_id res chain seq x y z
N MET A 1 4.14 -13.99 -6.11
CA MET A 1 2.82 -14.15 -6.77
C MET A 1 1.66 -14.01 -5.79
N THR A 2 1.58 -14.80 -4.70
CA THR A 2 0.43 -14.71 -3.78
C THR A 2 0.33 -13.38 -3.03
N GLY A 3 1.45 -12.78 -2.62
CA GLY A 3 1.49 -11.42 -2.04
C GLY A 3 0.89 -10.38 -2.98
N PHE A 4 1.37 -10.37 -4.23
CA PHE A 4 0.89 -9.46 -5.28
C PHE A 4 -0.62 -9.52 -5.52
N ILE A 5 -1.18 -10.73 -5.64
CA ILE A 5 -2.62 -10.90 -5.88
C ILE A 5 -3.43 -10.30 -4.72
N MET A 6 -2.98 -10.49 -3.48
CA MET A 6 -3.62 -9.88 -2.32
C MET A 6 -3.53 -8.36 -2.37
N LYS A 7 -2.35 -7.80 -2.69
CA LYS A 7 -2.16 -6.33 -2.78
C LYS A 7 -3.01 -5.70 -3.88
N ILE A 8 -3.15 -6.34 -5.06
CA ILE A 8 -4.00 -5.83 -6.14
C ILE A 8 -5.46 -5.61 -5.71
N ILE A 9 -5.99 -6.49 -4.85
CA ILE A 9 -7.37 -6.38 -4.40
C ILE A 9 -7.45 -5.47 -3.17
N LEU A 10 -6.51 -5.64 -2.25
CA LEU A 10 -6.58 -5.04 -0.92
C LEU A 10 -6.21 -3.56 -0.95
N MET A 11 -5.23 -3.14 -1.76
CA MET A 11 -4.82 -1.73 -1.83
C MET A 11 -5.94 -0.82 -2.36
N PRO A 12 -6.58 -1.09 -3.52
CA PRO A 12 -7.74 -0.32 -3.98
C PRO A 12 -8.88 -0.27 -2.96
N LEU A 13 -9.18 -1.41 -2.33
CA LEU A 13 -10.26 -1.51 -1.36
C LEU A 13 -10.00 -0.62 -0.14
N VAL A 14 -8.79 -0.67 0.41
CA VAL A 14 -8.41 0.14 1.57
C VAL A 14 -8.41 1.62 1.24
N VAL A 15 -7.91 2.03 0.07
CA VAL A 15 -7.94 3.43 -0.37
C VAL A 15 -9.37 3.92 -0.54
N ALA A 16 -10.25 3.11 -1.14
CA ALA A 16 -11.66 3.43 -1.29
C ALA A 16 -12.37 3.59 0.07
N ILE A 17 -12.11 2.68 1.01
CA ILE A 17 -12.64 2.76 2.38
C ILE A 17 -12.13 4.03 3.08
N CYS A 18 -10.83 4.32 2.98
CA CYS A 18 -10.24 5.52 3.58
C CYS A 18 -10.87 6.80 3.04
N SER A 19 -11.20 6.84 1.75
CA SER A 19 -11.87 8.00 1.16
C SER A 19 -13.30 8.20 1.66
N GLY A 20 -14.04 7.10 1.92
CA GLY A 20 -15.37 7.19 2.52
C GLY A 20 -15.36 7.60 4.00
N ILE A 21 -14.25 7.37 4.72
CA ILE A 21 -14.13 7.65 6.16
C ILE A 21 -13.47 9.00 6.43
N PHE A 22 -12.42 9.34 5.67
CA PHE A 22 -11.62 10.53 5.90
C PHE A 22 -12.08 11.67 4.99
N GLY A 23 -12.67 12.72 5.55
CA GLY A 23 -12.98 13.95 4.81
C GLY A 23 -11.75 14.70 4.28
N ASN A 24 -10.55 14.24 4.62
CA ASN A 24 -9.26 14.75 4.17
C ASN A 24 -8.70 13.97 2.95
N VAL A 25 -9.45 12.98 2.45
CA VAL A 25 -9.12 12.10 1.32
C VAL A 25 -10.37 11.98 0.44
N ASP A 26 -10.52 12.89 -0.51
CA ASP A 26 -11.68 12.95 -1.39
C ASP A 26 -11.32 12.49 -2.81
N TYR A 27 -11.96 11.40 -3.24
CA TYR A 27 -11.90 10.94 -4.62
C TYR A 27 -13.29 11.08 -5.26
N VAL A 28 -13.41 12.01 -6.20
CA VAL A 28 -14.67 12.34 -6.88
C VAL A 28 -15.18 11.18 -7.73
N SER A 29 -14.27 10.39 -8.29
CA SER A 29 -14.62 9.28 -9.19
C SER A 29 -14.23 7.93 -8.60
N TRP A 30 -15.11 6.93 -8.77
CA TRP A 30 -14.92 5.56 -8.28
C TRP A 30 -13.66 4.86 -8.81
N TYR A 31 -13.13 5.28 -9.97
CA TYR A 31 -11.91 4.71 -10.54
C TYR A 31 -10.62 5.26 -9.90
N GLN A 32 -10.66 6.42 -9.23
CA GLN A 32 -9.46 7.06 -8.67
C GLN A 32 -8.82 6.22 -7.54
N PRO A 33 -9.58 5.70 -6.56
CA PRO A 33 -9.03 4.76 -5.57
C PRO A 33 -8.44 3.50 -6.19
N ILE A 34 -9.01 3.04 -7.31
CA ILE A 34 -8.54 1.86 -8.03
C ILE A 34 -7.17 2.12 -8.67
N VAL A 35 -7.01 3.27 -9.32
CA VAL A 35 -5.74 3.68 -9.92
C VAL A 35 -4.66 3.83 -8.84
N VAL A 36 -4.94 4.56 -7.76
CA VAL A 36 -4.00 4.75 -6.64
C VAL A 36 -3.65 3.41 -6.00
N GLY A 37 -4.64 2.57 -5.73
CA GLY A 37 -4.45 1.24 -5.17
C GLY A 37 -3.62 0.31 -6.05
N LEU A 38 -3.78 0.40 -7.38
CA LEU A 38 -2.97 -0.39 -8.30
C LEU A 38 -1.50 0.06 -8.29
N VAL A 39 -1.24 1.37 -8.26
CA VAL A 39 0.12 1.91 -8.13
C VAL A 39 0.75 1.45 -6.82
N LEU A 40 0.01 1.52 -5.71
CA LEU A 40 0.44 1.00 -4.40
C LEU A 40 0.75 -0.49 -4.46
N ALA A 41 -0.10 -1.30 -5.10
CA ALA A 41 0.11 -2.73 -5.22
C ALA A 41 1.38 -3.07 -6.01
N ILE A 42 1.65 -2.34 -7.09
CA ILE A 42 2.87 -2.51 -7.90
C ILE A 42 4.11 -2.12 -7.09
N VAL A 43 4.12 -0.93 -6.48
CA VAL A 43 5.29 -0.45 -5.72
C VAL A 43 5.54 -1.29 -4.48
N GLY A 44 4.49 -1.59 -3.70
CA GLY A 44 4.59 -2.44 -2.53
C GLY A 44 5.04 -3.86 -2.86
N GLN A 45 4.71 -4.39 -4.05
CA GLN A 45 5.25 -5.68 -4.50
C GLN A 45 6.74 -5.59 -4.87
N LEU A 46 7.18 -4.49 -5.48
CA LEU A 46 8.59 -4.28 -5.78
C LEU A 46 9.41 -4.20 -4.48
N LEU A 47 8.93 -3.43 -3.50
CA LEU A 47 9.54 -3.32 -2.18
C LEU A 47 9.58 -4.66 -1.45
N GLU A 48 8.49 -5.41 -1.49
CA GLU A 48 8.42 -6.77 -0.95
C GLU A 48 9.49 -7.66 -1.59
N VAL A 49 9.59 -7.68 -2.92
CA VAL A 49 10.57 -8.49 -3.63
C VAL A 49 12.00 -8.04 -3.31
N MET A 50 12.25 -6.76 -3.13
CA MET A 50 13.60 -6.26 -2.87
C MET A 50 14.03 -6.50 -1.42
N MET A 51 13.15 -6.21 -0.46
CA MET A 51 13.50 -6.05 0.95
C MET A 51 12.90 -7.10 1.87
N LEU A 52 11.76 -7.73 1.55
CA LEU A 52 11.08 -8.62 2.49
C LEU A 52 11.90 -9.88 2.76
N ARG A 53 12.42 -9.99 3.98
CA ARG A 53 13.06 -11.19 4.54
C ARG A 53 12.68 -11.29 6.02
N ARG A 54 12.97 -12.44 6.62
CA ARG A 54 12.68 -12.70 8.04
C ARG A 54 13.33 -11.70 9.00
N SER A 55 14.52 -11.18 8.66
CA SER A 55 15.24 -10.18 9.46
C SER A 55 14.83 -8.73 9.16
N THR A 56 14.31 -8.45 7.96
CA THR A 56 14.06 -7.09 7.46
C THR A 56 12.57 -6.74 7.39
N THR A 57 11.68 -7.60 7.92
CA THR A 57 10.22 -7.41 7.84
C THR A 57 9.80 -6.05 8.40
N PHE A 58 10.30 -5.68 9.59
CA PHE A 58 9.98 -4.38 10.20
C PHE A 58 10.47 -3.18 9.37
N MET A 59 11.66 -3.27 8.79
CA MET A 59 12.18 -2.22 7.91
C MET A 59 11.35 -2.12 6.62
N THR A 60 10.86 -3.25 6.11
CA THR A 60 10.00 -3.29 4.93
C THR A 60 8.67 -2.58 5.23
N ASP A 61 8.05 -2.85 6.38
CA ASP A 61 6.81 -2.18 6.82
C ASP A 61 6.98 -0.64 6.91
N ILE A 62 8.12 -0.16 7.41
CA ILE A 62 8.42 1.28 7.48
C ILE A 62 8.56 1.88 6.08
N VAL A 63 9.29 1.22 5.19
CA VAL A 63 9.48 1.70 3.82
C VAL A 63 8.16 1.67 3.04
N ASP A 64 7.32 0.67 3.26
CA ASP A 64 5.98 0.59 2.69
C ASP A 64 5.08 1.71 3.21
N PHE A 65 5.14 2.05 4.50
CA PHE A 65 4.43 3.20 5.06
C PHE A 65 4.84 4.52 4.39
N VAL A 66 6.14 4.79 4.31
CA VAL A 66 6.65 6.02 3.70
C VAL A 66 6.30 6.06 2.20
N SER A 67 6.44 4.93 1.50
CA SER A 67 6.12 4.83 0.08
C SER A 67 4.62 5.02 -0.15
N ALA A 68 3.76 4.40 0.66
CA ALA A 68 2.32 4.55 0.57
C ALA A 68 1.89 6.00 0.82
N ALA A 69 2.49 6.67 1.79
CA ALA A 69 2.22 8.08 2.07
C ALA A 69 2.56 8.98 0.88
N LEU A 70 3.75 8.79 0.31
CA LEU A 70 4.20 9.56 -0.85
C LEU A 70 3.33 9.27 -2.07
N ILE A 71 3.00 8.00 -2.33
CA ILE A 71 2.15 7.60 -3.46
C ILE A 71 0.76 8.19 -3.30
N VAL A 72 0.10 7.99 -2.16
CA VAL A 72 -1.26 8.51 -1.92
C VAL A 72 -1.27 10.03 -2.01
N TYR A 73 -0.25 10.72 -1.49
CA TYR A 73 -0.18 12.18 -1.59
C TYR A 73 0.02 12.63 -3.04
N PHE A 74 1.11 12.21 -3.69
CA PHE A 74 1.51 12.73 -5.00
C PHE A 74 0.63 12.21 -6.13
N VAL A 75 0.33 10.90 -6.19
CA VAL A 75 -0.47 10.33 -7.29
C VAL A 75 -1.87 10.93 -7.30
N SER A 76 -2.46 11.16 -6.13
CA SER A 76 -3.78 11.77 -6.05
C SER A 76 -3.81 13.21 -6.56
N GLN A 77 -2.72 13.98 -6.46
CA GLN A 77 -2.68 15.34 -7.04
C GLN A 77 -2.71 15.34 -8.58
N TYR A 78 -2.36 14.22 -9.23
CA TYR A 78 -2.44 14.08 -10.68
C TYR A 78 -3.81 13.60 -11.17
N LEU A 79 -4.74 13.31 -10.26
CA LEU A 79 -6.09 12.85 -10.61
C LEU A 79 -7.07 14.02 -10.58
N ASP A 80 -7.79 14.21 -11.68
CA ASP A 80 -8.70 15.34 -11.85
C ASP A 80 -9.80 15.37 -10.77
N GLY A 81 -9.85 16.47 -10.03
CA GLY A 81 -10.84 16.69 -8.97
C GLY A 81 -10.59 15.92 -7.67
N ALA A 82 -9.57 15.06 -7.59
CA ALA A 82 -9.20 14.41 -6.33
C ALA A 82 -8.54 15.42 -5.39
N PHE A 83 -8.89 15.36 -4.11
CA PHE A 83 -8.28 16.20 -3.08
C PHE A 83 -7.81 15.36 -1.91
N VAL A 84 -6.49 15.23 -1.79
CA VAL A 84 -5.86 14.51 -0.68
C VAL A 84 -4.88 15.44 0.02
N THR A 85 -5.14 15.69 1.31
CA THR A 85 -4.22 16.47 2.14
C THR A 85 -3.03 15.62 2.57
N PHE A 86 -1.94 16.27 3.00
CA PHE A 86 -0.79 15.57 3.59
C PHE A 86 -1.20 14.66 4.77
N TRP A 87 -2.06 15.17 5.67
CA TRP A 87 -2.55 14.39 6.82
C TRP A 87 -3.46 13.24 6.40
N GLY A 88 -4.30 13.45 5.38
CA GLY A 88 -5.10 12.38 4.77
C GLY A 88 -4.23 11.27 4.23
N ALA A 89 -3.20 11.61 3.44
CA ALA A 89 -2.25 10.64 2.91
C ALA A 89 -1.52 9.89 4.03
N MET A 90 -1.12 10.57 5.11
CA MET A 90 -0.46 9.93 6.24
C MET A 90 -1.36 8.93 6.98
N LEU A 91 -2.61 9.31 7.23
CA LEU A 91 -3.58 8.42 7.85
C LEU A 91 -3.90 7.22 6.97
N THR A 92 -4.12 7.44 5.66
CA THR A 92 -4.34 6.35 4.70
C THR A 92 -3.15 5.41 4.63
N ALA A 93 -1.93 5.93 4.55
CA ALA A 93 -0.72 5.12 4.57
C ALA A 93 -0.59 4.30 5.85
N LEU A 94 -0.94 4.88 7.00
CA LEU A 94 -0.93 4.15 8.28
C LEU A 94 -1.88 2.96 8.24
N ILE A 95 -3.12 3.16 7.76
CA ILE A 95 -4.09 2.08 7.63
C ILE A 95 -3.60 1.00 6.66
N ILE A 96 -3.06 1.40 5.51
CA ILE A 96 -2.48 0.47 4.52
C ILE A 96 -1.41 -0.40 5.18
N THR A 97 -0.41 0.21 5.83
CA THR A 97 0.68 -0.53 6.47
C THR A 97 0.19 -1.44 7.59
N LEU A 98 -0.76 -0.99 8.41
CA LEU A 98 -1.35 -1.83 9.45
C LEU A 98 -1.99 -3.10 8.88
N ILE A 99 -2.58 -3.03 7.68
CA ILE A 99 -3.16 -4.18 7.00
C ILE A 99 -2.08 -5.02 6.29
N GLU A 100 -0.96 -4.44 5.86
CA GLU A 100 0.15 -5.18 5.26
C GLU A 100 0.97 -5.98 6.27
N ILE A 101 1.15 -5.51 7.50
CA ILE A 101 1.90 -6.21 8.56
C ILE A 101 1.49 -7.70 8.69
N PRO A 102 0.20 -8.07 8.84
CA PRO A 102 -0.18 -9.48 8.91
C PRO A 102 0.10 -10.23 7.61
N VAL A 103 0.00 -9.58 6.44
CA VAL A 103 0.32 -10.18 5.13
C VAL A 103 1.81 -10.51 5.04
N HIS A 104 2.69 -9.56 5.39
CA HIS A 104 4.14 -9.79 5.41
C HIS A 104 4.53 -10.89 6.40
N ARG A 105 3.93 -10.88 7.61
CA ARG A 105 4.16 -11.95 8.60
C ARG A 105 3.73 -13.32 8.08
N TRP A 106 2.62 -13.41 7.36
CA TRP A 106 2.16 -14.66 6.76
C TRP A 106 3.07 -15.13 5.62
N LEU A 107 3.52 -14.21 4.75
CA LEU A 107 4.46 -14.51 3.66
C LEU A 107 5.81 -15.03 4.18
N VAL A 108 6.34 -14.40 5.23
CA VAL A 108 7.58 -14.84 5.88
C VAL A 108 7.41 -16.19 6.56
N ARG A 109 6.30 -16.41 7.30
CA ARG A 109 6.04 -17.70 7.98
C ARG A 109 5.80 -18.86 7.03
N SER A 110 5.21 -18.59 5.86
CA SER A 110 4.92 -19.61 4.85
C SER A 110 6.14 -19.97 3.99
N GLY A 111 7.31 -19.38 4.26
CA GLY A 111 8.53 -19.58 3.46
C GLY A 111 8.46 -18.97 2.06
N ARG A 112 7.37 -18.28 1.71
CA ARG A 112 7.15 -17.69 0.38
C ARG A 112 7.95 -16.40 0.16
N ALA A 113 8.53 -15.84 1.21
CA ALA A 113 9.41 -14.68 1.17
C ALA A 113 10.91 -15.04 1.08
N GLU A 114 11.29 -16.31 1.28
CA GLU A 114 12.70 -16.71 1.18
C GLU A 114 13.09 -16.84 -0.29
N LYS A 115 13.99 -15.96 -0.72
CA LYS A 115 14.71 -16.13 -1.99
C LYS A 115 15.61 -17.35 -1.81
N SER A 116 15.40 -18.38 -2.61
CA SER A 116 16.27 -19.56 -2.63
C SER A 116 17.72 -19.08 -2.76
N PRO A 117 18.66 -19.54 -1.90
CA PRO A 117 20.06 -19.21 -2.08
C PRO A 117 20.51 -19.79 -3.43
N ALA A 118 21.03 -18.91 -4.28
CA ALA A 118 21.68 -19.30 -5.54
C ALA A 118 22.98 -20.05 -5.26
#